data_AF-A0A538M5F7-F1
#
_entry.id   AF-A0A538M5F7-F1
#
_cell.length_a   1.000
_cell.length_b   1.000
_cell.length_c   1.000
_cell.angle_alpha   90.00
_cell.angle_beta   90.00
_cell.angle_gamma   90.00
#
_symmetry.space_group_name_H-M   'P 1'
#
loop_
_entity.id
_entity.type
_entity.pdbx_description
1 polymer ?
#
loop_
_entity_poly.entity_id
_entity_poly.type
_entity_poly.pdbx_seq_one_letter_code
_entity_poly.pdbx_strand_id
1 'polypeptide(L)' 'MPVELLVNRIGELVSERQELRAASAPSAAIERNRVQIARAQWELAHALIDRYLPDTARSAA' A
#
# COMPACT_ATOMS: atom_id res chain seq x y z
N MET A 1 7.03 5.68 4.88
CA MET A 1 7.34 6.16 3.51
C MET A 1 6.48 7.39 3.22
N PRO A 2 6.91 8.33 2.37
CA PRO A 2 6.06 9.41 1.85
C PRO A 2 4.83 8.86 1.12
N VAL A 3 3.73 9.63 1.15
CA VAL A 3 2.44 9.28 0.52
C VAL A 3 2.62 8.96 -0.97
N GLU A 4 3.40 9.77 -1.68
CA GLU A 4 3.61 9.66 -3.12
C GLU A 4 4.33 8.35 -3.48
N LEU A 5 5.32 7.96 -2.69
CA LEU A 5 6.03 6.70 -2.88
C LEU A 5 5.13 5.49 -2.56
N LEU A 6 4.23 5.60 -1.57
CA LEU A 6 3.27 4.54 -1.26
C LEU A 6 2.24 4.36 -2.38
N VAL A 7 1.77 5.45 -2.98
CA VAL A 7 0.89 5.41 -4.14
C VAL A 7 1.57 4.72 -5.33
N ASN A 8 2.82 5.10 -5.64
CA ASN A 8 3.59 4.45 -6.69
C ASN A 8 3.81 2.96 -6.41
N ARG A 9 4.16 2.61 -5.17
CA ARG A 9 4.38 1.22 -4.77
C ARG A 9 3.12 0.37 -4.92
N ILE A 10 1.96 0.90 -4.56
CA ILE A 10 0.67 0.21 -4.78
C ILE A 10 0.43 0.01 -6.27
N GLY A 11 0.72 1.02 -7.10
CA GLY A 11 0.63 0.92 -8.56
C GLY A 11 1.49 -0.21 -9.13
N GLU A 12 2.77 -0.27 -8.74
CA GLU A 12 3.70 -1.34 -9.11
C GLU A 12 3.17 -2.72 -8.72
N LEU A 13 2.72 -2.88 -7.47
CA LEU A 13 2.19 -4.15 -6.96
C LEU A 13 0.91 -4.58 -7.70
N VAL A 14 0.06 -3.62 -8.09
CA VAL A 14 -1.13 -3.92 -8.90
C VAL A 14 -0.74 -4.38 -10.29
N SER A 15 0.25 -3.73 -10.93
CA SER A 15 0.79 -4.16 -12.23
C SER A 15 1.41 -5.57 -12.15
N GLU A 16 2.25 -5.83 -11.16
CA GLU A 16 2.81 -7.16 -10.89
C GLU A 16 1.70 -8.22 -10.75
N ARG A 17 0.59 -7.88 -10.07
CA ARG A 17 -0.55 -8.78 -9.93
C ARG A 17 -1.19 -9.12 -11.28
N GLN A 18 -1.26 -8.17 -12.20
CA GLN A 18 -1.78 -8.42 -13.55
C GLN A 18 -0.86 -9.37 -14.31
N GLU A 19 0.46 -9.17 -14.21
CA GLU A 19 1.46 -10.07 -14.81
C GLU A 19 1.37 -11.48 -14.23
N LEU A 20 1.26 -11.62 -12.89
CA LEU A 20 1.07 -12.91 -12.23
C LEU A 20 -0.20 -13.64 -12.70
N ARG A 21 -1.30 -12.91 -12.91
CA ARG A 21 -2.55 -13.48 -13.45
C ARG A 21 -2.39 -13.89 -14.91
N ALA A 22 -1.78 -13.05 -15.74
CA ALA A 22 -1.53 -13.34 -17.15
C ALA A 22 -0.64 -14.58 -17.33
N ALA A 23 0.34 -14.77 -16.45
CA ALA A 23 1.24 -15.92 -16.45
C ALA A 23 0.67 -17.18 -15.80
N SER A 24 -0.61 -17.19 -15.36
CA SER A 24 -1.19 -18.29 -14.55
C SER A 24 -0.31 -18.69 -13.36
N ALA A 25 0.28 -17.70 -12.68
CA ALA A 25 1.24 -17.94 -11.61
C ALA A 25 0.61 -18.75 -10.46
N PRO A 26 1.42 -19.48 -9.67
CA PRO A 26 0.92 -20.24 -8.53
C PRO A 26 0.15 -19.37 -7.53
N SER A 27 -0.89 -19.94 -6.92
CA SER A 27 -1.73 -19.25 -5.94
C SER A 27 -0.92 -18.59 -4.81
N ALA A 28 0.17 -19.22 -4.37
CA ALA A 28 1.06 -18.68 -3.36
C ALA A 28 1.73 -17.35 -3.78
N ALA A 29 2.06 -17.17 -5.07
CA ALA A 29 2.63 -15.93 -5.56
C ALA A 29 1.58 -14.80 -5.56
N ILE A 30 0.35 -15.12 -5.99
CA ILE A 30 -0.77 -14.19 -5.96
C ILE A 30 -1.09 -13.76 -4.51
N GLU A 31 -1.07 -14.70 -3.56
CA GLU A 31 -1.34 -14.40 -2.16
C GLU A 31 -0.25 -13.51 -1.55
N ARG A 32 1.03 -13.77 -1.85
CA ARG A 32 2.11 -12.88 -1.42
C ARG A 32 1.94 -11.46 -1.96
N ASN A 33 1.59 -11.30 -3.23
CA ASN A 33 1.33 -9.99 -3.82
C ASN A 33 0.11 -9.31 -3.15
N ARG A 34 -0.96 -10.05 -2.84
CA ARG A 34 -2.12 -9.52 -2.10
C ARG A 34 -1.74 -8.96 -0.72
N VAL A 35 -0.95 -9.72 0.04
CA VAL A 35 -0.47 -9.28 1.37
C VAL A 35 0.38 -8.01 1.25
N GLN A 36 1.24 -7.93 0.24
CA GLN A 36 2.05 -6.72 -0.02
C GLN A 36 1.18 -5.49 -0.34
N ILE A 37 0.13 -5.65 -1.16
CA ILE A 37 -0.81 -4.57 -1.46
C ILE A 37 -1.52 -4.10 -0.18
N ALA A 38 -2.07 -5.03 0.59
CA ALA A 38 -2.77 -4.71 1.83
C ALA A 38 -1.86 -3.96 2.82
N ARG A 39 -0.60 -4.38 2.95
CA ARG A 39 0.39 -3.68 3.77
C ARG A 39 0.67 -2.26 3.26
N ALA A 40 0.93 -2.08 1.97
CA ALA A 40 1.20 -0.75 1.41
C ALA A 40 -0.01 0.19 1.55
N GLN A 41 -1.24 -0.34 1.43
CA GLN A 41 -2.47 0.42 1.69
C GLN A 41 -2.62 0.81 3.17
N TRP A 42 -2.29 -0.10 4.10
CA TRP A 42 -2.28 0.21 5.53
C TRP A 42 -1.26 1.32 5.84
N GLU A 43 -0.06 1.24 5.28
CA GLU A 43 0.98 2.28 5.43
C GLU A 43 0.53 3.61 4.82
N LEU A 44 -0.15 3.59 3.67
CA LEU A 44 -0.71 4.79 3.03
C LEU A 44 -1.78 5.46 3.90
N ALA A 45 -2.67 4.68 4.50
CA ALA A 45 -3.68 5.21 5.41
C ALA A 45 -3.04 5.95 6.60
N HIS A 46 -2.02 5.35 7.22
CA HIS A 46 -1.28 6.00 8.32
C HIS A 46 -0.58 7.27 7.85
N ALA A 47 0.13 7.22 6.73
CA ALA A 47 0.84 8.39 6.20
C ALA A 47 -0.10 9.55 5.85
N LEU A 48 -1.31 9.26 5.38
CA LEU A 48 -2.35 10.27 5.13
C LEU A 48 -2.88 10.86 6.42
N ILE A 49 -3.15 10.03 7.44
CA ILE A 49 -3.56 10.50 8.76
C ILE A 49 -2.49 11.45 9.32
N ASP A 50 -1.22 11.03 9.33
CA ASP A 50 -0.12 11.83 9.87
C ASP A 50 0.07 13.17 9.12
N ARG A 51 -0.16 13.18 7.80
CA ARG A 51 -0.05 14.37 6.96
C ARG A 51 -1.16 15.38 7.20
N TYR A 52 -2.37 14.91 7.52
CA TYR A 52 -3.56 15.75 7.64
C TYR A 52 -4.08 15.88 9.08
N LEU A 53 -3.40 15.29 10.06
CA LEU A 53 -3.75 15.42 11.47
C LEU A 53 -3.57 16.89 11.90
N PRO A 54 -4.65 17.57 12.33
CA PRO A 54 -4.57 18.95 12.80
C PRO A 54 -3.64 19.06 14.03
N ASP A 55 -2.89 20.16 14.14
CA ASP A 55 -1.98 20.39 15.28
C ASP A 55 -2.69 20.37 16.63
N THR A 56 -3.95 20.79 16.70
CA THR A 56 -4.77 20.71 17.93
C THR A 56 -5.02 19.28 18.39
N ALA A 57 -5.10 18.32 17.47
CA ALA A 57 -5.22 16.90 17.79
C ALA A 57 -3.85 16.27 18.12
N ARG A 58 -2.75 16.84 17.61
CA ARG A 58 -1.38 16.38 17.86
C ARG A 58 -0.85 16.77 19.25
N SER A 59 -1.25 17.93 19.77
CA SER A 59 -0.86 18.39 21.12
C SER A 59 -1.69 17.80 22.27
N ALA A 60 -2.78 17.08 21.99
CA ALA A 60 -3.67 16.51 22.99
C ALA A 60 -3.39 15.02 23.32
N ALA A 61 -2.39 14.42 22.68
CA ALA A 61 -1.95 13.03 22.85
C ALA A 61 -0.57 12.96 23.51
#